data_AF-A0A835KWH9-F1
#
_entry.id   AF-A0A835KWH9-F1
#
_cell.length_a   1.000
_cell.length_b   1.000
_cell.length_c   1.000
_cell.angle_alpha   90.00
_cell.angle_beta   90.00
_cell.angle_gamma   90.00
#
_symmetry.space_group_name_H-M   'P 1'
#
loop_
_entity.id
_entity.type
_entity.pdbx_description
1 polymer ?
#
loop_
_entity_poly.entity_id
_entity_poly.type
_entity_poly.pdbx_seq_one_letter_code
_entity_poly.pdbx_strand_id
1 'polypeptide(L)'
;MPTLVNISFVLKLQNIHQVLNNKVEFQRYIVVNWISFISIFIFYLLLIGALSFHFQSLTTTIYHITYSVIYLYFDTNIVYAIRLIVLLTKKVDLWNNQAQQRLDMEQEDGDNYWKKLFETYVEILECYDLYKKTYKLMILFHTVDFFYNTLMRTQLVLDLFYLSLQIESDLWMQTVYKLLKMTEEIQCLAFANWCSIVALHAYHISWILFSYFLFPTIGSAYNVTSYCCTILDTNLLYAIRTMKLLILPLEKMVRQIKSTRFDEEESWDSMLKVYKEILESYGMFEKKFEILIVLYAIQTTLKALLAVIIRIELWKASLGNTNFTEYLLFSLISLTWIFKNILLFIFLSVTSERLYSAMEEIQSTCKQFFHRNVRSVLKILGAVKEFRFSNWCHIVTLHMCHICWMLYSYFCFSSMGAGYNITSYCWAAIDINMMYALRTIKLLTLPLQHWVRRIKLMSFDEEESWTNMLNVYKDILEAYGIFEDTFQHMIVLYALQTTVRSLLAVLIRIELWKVSSERTNMEYFLFSIISISWVFKNIMLFVLLSVESERLYAAMEEVQTTCKLLTSYNQCSDKDQNEVIHKEKCVTIGGVILHLNYRYI
;
A
#
# COMPACT_ATOMS: atom_id res chain seq x y z
N MET A 1 -7.07 38.12 11.06
CA MET A 1 -5.82 37.73 10.40
C MET A 1 -5.99 37.14 8.99
N PRO A 2 -6.89 36.18 8.71
CA PRO A 2 -6.98 35.58 7.35
C PRO A 2 -7.41 36.59 6.27
N THR A 3 -8.18 37.62 6.62
CA THR A 3 -8.61 38.68 5.70
C THR A 3 -7.46 39.52 5.13
N LEU A 4 -6.46 39.89 5.94
CA LEU A 4 -5.30 40.67 5.49
C LEU A 4 -4.42 39.88 4.51
N VAL A 5 -4.25 38.58 4.75
CA VAL A 5 -3.50 37.68 3.87
C VAL A 5 -4.20 37.56 2.51
N ASN A 6 -5.53 37.43 2.52
CA ASN A 6 -6.31 37.33 1.29
C ASN A 6 -6.30 38.64 0.48
N ILE A 7 -6.41 39.80 1.15
CA ILE A 7 -6.34 41.11 0.48
C ILE A 7 -4.96 41.31 -0.15
N SER A 8 -3.89 41.02 0.59
CA SER A 8 -2.51 41.11 0.07
C SER A 8 -2.29 40.20 -1.14
N PHE A 9 -2.80 38.96 -1.06
CA PHE A 9 -2.73 38.01 -2.17
C PHE A 9 -3.43 38.54 -3.44
N VAL A 10 -4.65 39.08 -3.31
CA VAL A 10 -5.40 39.63 -4.45
C VAL A 10 -4.69 40.83 -5.08
N LEU A 11 -4.14 41.74 -4.26
CA LEU A 11 -3.43 42.92 -4.76
C LEU A 11 -2.16 42.55 -5.54
N LYS A 12 -1.38 41.59 -5.04
CA LYS A 12 -0.18 41.09 -5.76
C LYS A 12 -0.56 40.38 -7.06
N LEU A 13 -1.60 39.56 -7.04
CA LEU A 13 -2.10 38.89 -8.24
C LEU A 13 -2.58 39.90 -9.31
N GLN A 14 -3.19 41.01 -8.90
CA GLN A 14 -3.57 42.11 -9.80
C GLN A 14 -2.35 42.78 -10.44
N ASN A 15 -1.29 43.05 -9.66
CA ASN A 15 -0.07 43.65 -10.20
C ASN A 15 0.64 42.72 -11.20
N ILE A 16 0.77 41.43 -10.86
CA ILE A 16 1.28 40.40 -11.78
C ILE A 16 0.46 40.36 -13.07
N HIS A 17 -0.87 40.45 -12.97
CA HIS A 17 -1.74 40.45 -14.14
C HIS A 17 -1.54 41.70 -15.03
N GLN A 18 -1.34 42.87 -14.42
CA GLN A 18 -1.09 44.13 -15.13
C GLN A 18 0.22 44.08 -15.93
N VAL A 19 1.27 43.45 -15.40
CA VAL A 19 2.56 43.32 -16.10
C VAL A 19 2.53 42.22 -17.17
N LEU A 20 2.05 41.02 -16.81
CA LEU A 20 1.95 39.86 -17.72
C LEU A 20 0.62 39.84 -18.48
N ASN A 21 0.30 40.96 -19.12
CA ASN A 21 -1.01 41.20 -19.70
C ASN A 21 -1.33 40.19 -20.83
N ASN A 22 -2.21 39.23 -20.53
CA ASN A 22 -2.85 38.36 -21.51
C ASN A 22 -4.36 38.37 -21.24
N LYS A 23 -5.02 39.43 -21.73
CA LYS A 23 -6.43 39.70 -21.48
C LYS A 23 -7.34 38.55 -21.95
N VAL A 24 -7.03 37.95 -23.10
CA VAL A 24 -7.84 36.89 -23.72
C VAL A 24 -7.79 35.61 -22.89
N GLU A 25 -6.60 35.13 -22.53
CA GLU A 25 -6.47 33.92 -21.72
C GLU A 25 -7.04 34.10 -20.31
N PHE A 26 -6.88 35.28 -19.72
CA PHE A 26 -7.41 35.56 -18.40
C PHE A 26 -8.95 35.63 -18.39
N GLN A 27 -9.56 36.26 -19.40
CA GLN A 27 -11.02 36.25 -19.54
C GLN A 27 -11.55 34.82 -19.71
N ARG A 28 -10.89 34.01 -20.56
CA ARG A 28 -11.24 32.59 -20.72
C ARG A 28 -11.11 31.83 -19.39
N TYR A 29 -10.05 32.09 -18.63
CA TYR A 29 -9.84 31.49 -17.33
C TYR A 29 -10.95 31.84 -16.32
N ILE A 30 -11.38 33.12 -16.27
CA ILE A 30 -12.49 33.56 -15.42
C ILE A 30 -13.78 32.82 -15.77
N VAL A 31 -14.12 32.73 -17.06
CA VAL A 31 -15.33 32.02 -17.53
C VAL A 31 -15.31 30.55 -17.12
N VAL A 32 -14.18 29.86 -17.33
CA VAL A 32 -14.04 28.45 -16.93
C VAL A 32 -14.15 28.25 -15.42
N ASN A 33 -13.64 29.20 -14.62
CA ASN A 33 -13.76 29.15 -13.17
C ASN A 33 -15.23 29.26 -12.72
N TRP A 34 -15.98 30.21 -13.28
CA TRP A 34 -17.42 30.36 -13.00
C TRP A 34 -18.24 29.15 -13.40
N ILE A 35 -17.97 28.58 -14.58
CA ILE A 35 -18.63 27.33 -15.03
C ILE A 35 -18.36 26.20 -14.02
N SER A 36 -17.12 26.07 -13.53
CA SER A 36 -16.75 25.05 -12.55
C SER A 36 -17.53 25.24 -11.24
N PHE A 37 -17.59 26.47 -10.72
CA PHE A 37 -18.32 26.77 -9.50
C PHE A 37 -19.83 26.50 -9.62
N ILE A 38 -20.46 26.97 -10.70
CA ILE A 38 -21.89 26.74 -10.97
C ILE A 38 -22.18 25.24 -11.11
N SER A 39 -21.30 24.47 -11.77
CA SER A 39 -21.50 23.03 -11.92
C SER A 39 -21.49 22.27 -10.59
N ILE A 40 -20.59 22.61 -9.66
CA ILE A 40 -20.52 22.00 -8.32
C ILE A 40 -21.77 22.35 -7.53
N PHE A 41 -22.21 23.60 -7.60
CA PHE A 41 -23.41 24.05 -6.91
C PHE A 41 -24.67 23.32 -7.41
N ILE A 42 -24.85 23.21 -8.73
CA ILE A 42 -25.97 22.45 -9.33
C ILE A 42 -25.91 20.99 -8.91
N PHE A 43 -24.73 20.36 -8.94
CA PHE A 43 -24.56 18.97 -8.52
C PHE A 43 -25.02 18.75 -7.07
N TYR A 44 -24.61 19.60 -6.13
CA TYR A 44 -25.00 19.49 -4.73
C TYR A 44 -26.50 19.77 -4.52
N LEU A 45 -27.08 20.72 -5.24
CA LEU A 45 -28.54 20.96 -5.19
C LEU A 45 -29.33 19.74 -5.67
N LEU A 46 -28.92 19.11 -6.77
CA LEU A 46 -29.54 17.89 -7.28
C LEU A 46 -29.39 16.73 -6.30
N LEU A 47 -28.21 16.57 -5.68
CA LEU A 47 -27.94 15.54 -4.68
C LEU A 47 -28.82 15.73 -3.43
N ILE A 48 -28.89 16.96 -2.90
CA ILE A 48 -29.75 17.30 -1.76
C ILE A 48 -31.21 17.03 -2.10
N GLY A 49 -31.68 17.44 -3.29
CA GLY A 49 -33.05 17.19 -3.74
C GLY A 49 -33.38 15.70 -3.83
N ALA A 50 -32.48 14.91 -4.42
CA ALA A 50 -32.65 13.46 -4.55
C ALA A 50 -32.67 12.75 -3.20
N LEU A 51 -31.76 13.08 -2.29
CA LEU A 51 -31.71 12.51 -0.93
C LEU A 51 -32.93 12.93 -0.10
N SER A 52 -33.36 14.19 -0.24
CA SER A 52 -34.56 14.70 0.47
C SER A 52 -35.84 14.03 -0.03
N PHE A 53 -35.91 13.68 -1.32
CA PHE A 53 -37.02 12.91 -1.87
C PHE A 53 -37.02 11.45 -1.39
N HIS A 54 -35.84 10.84 -1.27
CA HIS A 54 -35.71 9.44 -0.88
C HIS A 54 -35.96 9.19 0.62
N PHE A 55 -35.47 10.08 1.49
CA PHE A 55 -35.64 9.96 2.93
C PHE A 55 -36.84 10.80 3.39
N GLN A 56 -38.00 10.15 3.54
CA GLN A 56 -39.28 10.78 3.89
C GLN A 56 -39.32 11.38 5.31
N SER A 57 -38.29 11.16 6.13
CA SER A 57 -38.19 11.66 7.51
C SER A 57 -37.50 13.02 7.59
N LEU A 58 -38.20 14.02 8.14
CA LEU A 58 -37.74 15.41 8.29
C LEU A 58 -36.39 15.53 9.03
N THR A 59 -36.17 14.72 10.07
CA THR A 59 -34.92 14.74 10.86
C THR A 59 -33.72 14.26 10.05
N THR A 60 -33.91 13.21 9.25
CA THR A 60 -32.89 12.68 8.34
C THR A 60 -32.58 13.68 7.23
N THR A 61 -33.61 14.35 6.70
CA THR A 61 -33.46 15.41 5.68
C THR A 61 -32.59 16.58 6.19
N ILE A 62 -32.85 17.10 7.39
CA ILE A 62 -32.07 18.21 7.97
C ILE A 62 -30.60 17.82 8.15
N TYR A 63 -30.33 16.60 8.62
CA TYR A 63 -28.98 16.09 8.77
C TYR A 63 -28.24 16.04 7.42
N HIS A 64 -28.87 15.48 6.38
CA HIS A 64 -28.26 15.39 5.04
C HIS A 64 -28.06 16.76 4.38
N ILE A 65 -28.98 17.70 4.56
CA ILE A 65 -28.82 19.08 4.07
C ILE A 65 -27.60 19.72 4.75
N THR A 66 -27.51 19.64 6.07
CA THR A 66 -26.40 20.23 6.84
C THR A 66 -25.07 19.66 6.39
N TYR A 67 -24.98 18.33 6.27
CA TYR A 67 -23.77 17.65 5.79
C TYR A 67 -23.42 18.09 4.36
N SER A 68 -24.38 18.07 3.44
CA SER A 68 -24.16 18.44 2.04
C SER A 68 -23.69 19.90 1.88
N VAL A 69 -24.21 20.83 2.69
CA VAL A 69 -23.75 22.22 2.71
C VAL A 69 -22.30 22.33 3.19
N ILE A 70 -21.91 21.57 4.21
CA ILE A 70 -20.52 21.52 4.69
C ILE A 70 -19.59 20.99 3.59
N TYR A 71 -19.96 19.91 2.89
CA TYR A 71 -19.15 19.38 1.78
C TYR A 71 -19.07 20.35 0.60
N LEU A 72 -20.18 20.97 0.21
CA LEU A 72 -20.20 21.99 -0.82
C LEU A 72 -19.21 23.12 -0.51
N TYR A 73 -19.15 23.57 0.75
CA TYR A 73 -18.18 24.57 1.19
C TYR A 73 -16.74 24.08 1.03
N PHE A 74 -16.42 22.87 1.48
CA PHE A 74 -15.06 22.33 1.35
C PHE A 74 -14.65 22.15 -0.11
N ASP A 75 -15.48 21.48 -0.91
CA ASP A 75 -15.20 21.21 -2.33
C ASP A 75 -15.02 22.50 -3.13
N THR A 76 -15.85 23.51 -2.86
CA THR A 76 -15.71 24.84 -3.44
C THR A 76 -14.34 25.44 -3.14
N ASN A 77 -13.91 25.39 -1.87
CA ASN A 77 -12.63 25.97 -1.47
C ASN A 77 -11.44 25.22 -2.09
N ILE A 78 -11.53 23.91 -2.24
CA ILE A 78 -10.49 23.08 -2.89
C ILE A 78 -10.41 23.39 -4.38
N VAL A 79 -11.55 23.45 -5.06
CA VAL A 79 -11.59 23.80 -6.49
C VAL A 79 -11.06 25.21 -6.70
N TYR A 80 -11.39 26.14 -5.81
CA TYR A 80 -10.81 27.48 -5.83
C TYR A 80 -9.28 27.45 -5.66
N ALA A 81 -8.76 26.66 -4.71
CA ALA A 81 -7.32 26.50 -4.49
C ALA A 81 -6.61 25.90 -5.72
N ILE A 82 -7.15 24.83 -6.30
CA ILE A 82 -6.65 24.18 -7.52
C ILE A 82 -6.64 25.16 -8.69
N ARG A 83 -7.72 25.92 -8.86
CA ARG A 83 -7.81 26.93 -9.91
C ARG A 83 -6.72 27.98 -9.69
N LEU A 84 -6.56 28.44 -8.47
CA LEU A 84 -5.60 29.50 -8.14
C LEU A 84 -4.15 29.08 -8.39
N ILE A 85 -3.76 27.85 -8.04
CA ILE A 85 -2.42 27.35 -8.34
C ILE A 85 -2.19 27.23 -9.85
N VAL A 86 -3.19 26.79 -10.62
CA VAL A 86 -3.13 26.74 -12.10
C VAL A 86 -2.96 28.14 -12.70
N LEU A 87 -3.60 29.16 -12.13
CA LEU A 87 -3.42 30.55 -12.57
C LEU A 87 -1.99 31.03 -12.33
N LEU A 88 -1.43 30.77 -11.15
CA LEU A 88 -0.06 31.14 -10.82
C LEU A 88 0.95 30.43 -11.75
N THR A 89 0.75 29.13 -12.03
CA THR A 89 1.60 28.38 -12.97
C THR A 89 1.57 28.99 -14.37
N LYS A 90 0.38 29.32 -14.89
CA LYS A 90 0.27 29.99 -16.20
C LYS A 90 0.95 31.36 -16.21
N LYS A 91 0.98 32.07 -15.08
CA LYS A 91 1.71 33.34 -14.97
C LYS A 91 3.22 33.13 -14.98
N VAL A 92 3.73 32.06 -14.37
CA VAL A 92 5.14 31.67 -14.51
C VAL A 92 5.48 31.33 -15.95
N ASP A 93 4.61 30.59 -16.66
CA ASP A 93 4.84 30.25 -18.07
C ASP A 93 4.87 31.49 -18.97
N LEU A 94 3.93 32.42 -18.77
CA LEU A 94 3.93 33.70 -19.49
C LEU A 94 5.18 34.54 -19.18
N TRP A 95 5.62 34.54 -17.92
CA TRP A 95 6.84 35.21 -17.52
C TRP A 95 8.07 34.62 -18.22
N ASN A 96 8.21 33.28 -18.23
CA ASN A 96 9.29 32.57 -18.91
C ASN A 96 9.31 32.88 -20.42
N ASN A 97 8.15 32.85 -21.07
CA ASN A 97 8.02 33.15 -22.50
C ASN A 97 8.44 34.59 -22.81
N GLN A 98 8.06 35.57 -21.97
CA GLN A 98 8.47 36.96 -22.14
C GLN A 98 9.97 37.17 -21.90
N ALA A 99 10.53 36.50 -20.90
CA ALA A 99 11.96 36.53 -20.62
C ALA A 99 12.77 35.97 -21.82
N GLN A 100 12.34 34.82 -22.36
CA GLN A 100 13.00 34.18 -23.49
C GLN A 100 12.90 35.00 -24.78
N GLN A 101 11.70 35.49 -25.13
CA GLN A 101 11.50 36.33 -26.32
C GLN A 101 12.38 37.60 -26.31
N ARG A 102 12.73 38.09 -25.12
CA ARG A 102 13.56 39.29 -24.97
C ARG A 102 15.05 39.03 -24.94
N LEU A 103 15.49 37.84 -24.53
CA LEU A 103 16.88 37.41 -24.72
C LEU A 103 17.25 37.37 -26.21
N ASP A 104 16.27 37.09 -27.07
CA ASP A 104 16.47 37.03 -28.53
C ASP A 104 16.44 38.42 -29.21
N MET A 105 16.08 39.50 -28.49
CA MET A 105 16.00 40.86 -29.04
C MET A 105 17.08 41.76 -28.41
N GLU A 106 18.17 42.04 -29.15
CA GLU A 106 19.16 43.05 -28.77
C GLU A 106 18.52 44.46 -28.82
N GLN A 107 18.12 45.03 -27.68
CA GLN A 107 17.50 46.35 -27.62
C GLN A 107 18.03 47.20 -26.45
N GLU A 108 18.36 48.47 -26.74
CA GLU A 108 19.08 49.41 -25.86
C GLU A 108 18.31 49.94 -24.63
N ASP A 109 17.02 49.61 -24.45
CA ASP A 109 16.20 50.10 -23.32
C ASP A 109 15.92 49.01 -22.26
N GLY A 110 16.89 48.10 -22.07
CA GLY A 110 16.73 46.84 -21.34
C GLY A 110 16.58 46.97 -19.82
N ASP A 111 17.27 47.92 -19.17
CA ASP A 111 17.45 47.89 -17.72
C ASP A 111 16.15 48.04 -16.92
N ASN A 112 15.27 48.97 -17.32
CA ASN A 112 14.00 49.20 -16.62
C ASN A 112 13.01 48.05 -16.86
N TYR A 113 13.06 47.42 -18.03
CA TYR A 113 12.23 46.27 -18.36
C TYR A 113 12.64 45.03 -17.54
N TRP A 114 13.94 44.71 -17.50
CA TRP A 114 14.44 43.58 -16.72
C TRP A 114 14.15 43.75 -15.23
N LYS A 115 14.28 44.97 -14.70
CA LYS A 115 13.89 45.28 -13.33
C LYS A 115 12.42 44.97 -13.07
N LYS A 116 11.52 45.45 -13.93
CA LYS A 116 10.06 45.21 -13.80
C LYS A 116 9.69 43.73 -13.95
N LEU A 117 10.37 43.01 -14.85
CA LEU A 117 10.17 41.58 -15.06
C LEU A 117 10.63 40.79 -13.82
N PHE A 118 11.77 41.14 -13.23
CA PHE A 118 12.25 40.54 -11.99
C PHE A 118 11.34 40.85 -10.79
N GLU A 119 10.88 42.08 -10.63
CA GLU A 119 9.90 42.46 -9.59
C GLU A 119 8.62 41.62 -9.72
N THR A 120 8.13 41.41 -10.95
CA THR A 120 6.96 40.57 -11.22
C THR A 120 7.20 39.11 -10.82
N TYR A 121 8.40 38.58 -11.03
CA TYR A 121 8.77 37.23 -10.60
C TYR A 121 8.75 37.09 -9.07
N VAL A 122 9.32 38.07 -8.38
CA VAL A 122 9.29 38.12 -6.90
C VAL A 122 7.86 38.13 -6.38
N GLU A 123 6.97 38.92 -6.99
CA GLU A 123 5.55 38.94 -6.60
C GLU A 123 4.84 37.61 -6.85
N ILE A 124 5.17 36.89 -7.93
CA ILE A 124 4.65 35.55 -8.19
C ILE A 124 5.06 34.59 -7.07
N LEU A 125 6.34 34.60 -6.67
CA LEU A 125 6.84 33.77 -5.58
C LEU A 125 6.14 34.07 -4.25
N GLU A 126 5.96 35.36 -3.93
CA GLU A 126 5.24 35.76 -2.72
C GLU A 126 3.77 35.31 -2.75
N CYS A 127 3.13 35.29 -3.93
CA CYS A 127 1.79 34.72 -4.08
C CYS A 127 1.80 33.21 -3.78
N TYR A 128 2.80 32.45 -4.24
CA TYR A 128 2.92 31.02 -3.90
C TYR A 128 3.07 30.80 -2.39
N ASP A 129 3.85 31.62 -1.69
CA ASP A 129 4.01 31.52 -0.25
C ASP A 129 2.73 31.84 0.52
N LEU A 130 2.02 32.89 0.11
CA LEU A 130 0.70 33.24 0.66
C LEU A 130 -0.33 32.14 0.40
N TYR A 131 -0.34 31.56 -0.81
CA TYR A 131 -1.17 30.41 -1.16
C TYR A 131 -0.87 29.22 -0.24
N LYS A 132 0.41 28.84 -0.10
CA LYS A 132 0.85 27.73 0.74
C LYS A 132 0.44 27.95 2.19
N LYS A 133 0.62 29.15 2.74
CA LYS A 133 0.22 29.47 4.12
C LYS A 133 -1.29 29.36 4.34
N THR A 134 -2.09 29.75 3.34
CA THR A 134 -3.56 29.78 3.43
C THR A 134 -4.17 28.39 3.25
N TYR A 135 -3.69 27.62 2.26
CA TYR A 135 -4.32 26.36 1.87
C TYR A 135 -3.68 25.11 2.44
N LYS A 136 -2.47 25.17 3.04
CA LYS A 136 -1.79 23.97 3.60
C LYS A 136 -2.64 23.18 4.60
N LEU A 137 -3.29 23.88 5.54
CA LEU A 137 -4.12 23.21 6.55
C LEU A 137 -5.39 22.60 5.93
N MET A 138 -6.01 23.31 5.00
CA MET A 138 -7.22 22.87 4.32
C MET A 138 -6.95 21.66 3.41
N ILE A 139 -5.85 21.69 2.65
CA ILE A 139 -5.40 20.57 1.84
C ILE A 139 -5.11 19.36 2.74
N LEU A 140 -4.39 19.55 3.85
CA LEU A 140 -4.12 18.47 4.81
C LEU A 140 -5.41 17.86 5.37
N PHE A 141 -6.34 18.70 5.82
CA PHE A 141 -7.63 18.25 6.33
C PHE A 141 -8.38 17.42 5.27
N HIS A 142 -8.45 17.92 4.04
CA HIS A 142 -9.13 17.23 2.97
C HIS A 142 -8.43 15.94 2.55
N THR A 143 -7.10 15.90 2.53
CA THR A 143 -6.35 14.66 2.28
C THR A 143 -6.65 13.61 3.34
N VAL A 144 -6.70 13.99 4.62
CA VAL A 144 -7.03 13.06 5.72
C VAL A 144 -8.48 12.59 5.63
N ASP A 145 -9.43 13.49 5.39
CA ASP A 145 -10.84 13.16 5.24
C ASP A 145 -11.10 12.27 4.01
N PHE A 146 -10.53 12.63 2.86
CA PHE A 146 -10.59 11.83 1.65
C PHE A 146 -9.99 10.44 1.86
N PHE A 147 -8.84 10.36 2.54
CA PHE A 147 -8.21 9.09 2.88
C PHE A 147 -9.11 8.24 3.77
N TYR A 148 -9.67 8.81 4.84
CA TYR A 148 -10.59 8.13 5.74
C TYR A 148 -11.85 7.63 5.01
N ASN A 149 -12.49 8.51 4.24
CA ASN A 149 -13.70 8.19 3.48
C ASN A 149 -13.42 7.15 2.39
N THR A 150 -12.27 7.21 1.73
CA THR A 150 -11.83 6.20 0.76
C THR A 150 -11.60 4.87 1.45
N LEU A 151 -10.93 4.82 2.61
CA LEU A 151 -10.76 3.57 3.37
C LEU A 151 -12.12 2.96 3.76
N MET A 152 -13.06 3.78 4.24
CA MET A 152 -14.39 3.31 4.63
C MET A 152 -15.20 2.80 3.43
N ARG A 153 -15.17 3.51 2.29
CA ARG A 153 -15.87 3.09 1.07
C ARG A 153 -15.23 1.87 0.42
N THR A 154 -13.91 1.82 0.37
CA THR A 154 -13.16 0.65 -0.11
C THR A 154 -13.44 -0.55 0.77
N GLN A 155 -13.53 -0.39 2.10
CA GLN A 155 -13.98 -1.47 2.99
C GLN A 155 -15.38 -1.96 2.61
N LEU A 156 -16.35 -1.06 2.43
CA LEU A 156 -17.71 -1.42 2.04
C LEU A 156 -17.80 -2.09 0.66
N VAL A 157 -17.07 -1.58 -0.33
CA VAL A 157 -17.01 -2.16 -1.68
C VAL A 157 -16.31 -3.51 -1.66
N LEU A 158 -15.24 -3.67 -0.88
CA LEU A 158 -14.57 -4.95 -0.68
C LEU A 158 -15.50 -5.95 -0.01
N ASP A 159 -16.25 -5.54 1.01
CA ASP A 159 -17.25 -6.40 1.65
C ASP A 159 -18.33 -6.87 0.64
N LEU A 160 -18.75 -6.00 -0.29
CA LEU A 160 -19.73 -6.31 -1.35
C LEU A 160 -19.13 -7.16 -2.49
N PHE A 161 -17.93 -6.82 -2.96
CA PHE A 161 -17.22 -7.52 -4.04
C PHE A 161 -16.81 -8.92 -3.57
N TYR A 162 -16.45 -9.05 -2.30
CA TYR A 162 -16.14 -10.34 -1.70
C TYR A 162 -17.37 -11.27 -1.67
N LEU A 163 -18.56 -10.73 -1.39
CA LEU A 163 -19.82 -11.50 -1.48
C LEU A 163 -20.00 -12.10 -2.89
N SER A 164 -19.60 -11.37 -3.94
CA SER A 164 -19.66 -11.85 -5.32
C SER A 164 -18.55 -12.85 -5.68
N LEU A 165 -17.33 -12.67 -5.14
CA LEU A 165 -16.18 -13.55 -5.39
C LEU A 165 -16.31 -14.91 -4.72
N GLN A 166 -16.98 -14.97 -3.56
CA GLN A 166 -17.25 -16.21 -2.85
C GLN A 166 -18.14 -17.16 -3.69
N ILE A 167 -19.11 -16.59 -4.41
CA ILE A 167 -19.97 -17.35 -5.34
C ILE A 167 -19.14 -17.94 -6.49
N GLU A 168 -18.16 -17.19 -7.00
CA GLU A 168 -17.32 -17.61 -8.11
C GLU A 168 -16.27 -18.67 -7.70
N SER A 169 -15.66 -18.55 -6.51
CA SER A 169 -14.71 -19.55 -6.00
C SER A 169 -15.39 -20.89 -5.71
N ASP A 170 -16.64 -20.86 -5.22
CA ASP A 170 -17.44 -22.06 -5.01
C ASP A 170 -17.72 -22.82 -6.32
N LEU A 171 -18.05 -22.08 -7.40
CA LEU A 171 -18.28 -22.63 -8.74
C LEU A 171 -17.02 -23.24 -9.38
N TRP A 172 -15.86 -22.61 -9.14
CA TRP A 172 -14.60 -23.05 -9.75
C TRP A 172 -14.00 -24.26 -9.03
N MET A 173 -14.07 -24.30 -7.70
CA MET A 173 -13.71 -25.49 -6.92
C MET A 173 -14.53 -26.71 -7.35
N GLN A 174 -15.83 -26.56 -7.60
CA GLN A 174 -16.67 -27.63 -8.16
C GLN A 174 -16.16 -28.15 -9.52
N THR A 175 -15.52 -27.29 -10.33
CA THR A 175 -14.96 -27.67 -11.64
C THR A 175 -13.67 -28.48 -11.49
N VAL A 176 -12.74 -28.02 -10.66
CA VAL A 176 -11.49 -28.75 -10.33
C VAL A 176 -11.81 -30.12 -9.73
N TYR A 177 -12.86 -30.22 -8.91
CA TYR A 177 -13.28 -31.50 -8.33
C TYR A 177 -13.91 -32.47 -9.30
N LYS A 178 -14.67 -31.98 -10.29
CA LYS A 178 -15.13 -32.83 -11.40
C LYS A 178 -13.96 -33.42 -12.18
N LEU A 179 -12.86 -32.67 -12.34
CA LEU A 179 -11.64 -33.13 -13.01
C LEU A 179 -10.88 -34.20 -12.22
N LEU A 180 -10.77 -34.07 -10.90
CA LEU A 180 -9.95 -34.97 -10.07
C LEU A 180 -10.61 -36.31 -9.69
N LYS A 181 -11.89 -36.55 -10.06
CA LYS A 181 -12.67 -37.78 -9.72
C LYS A 181 -12.60 -38.20 -8.24
N MET A 182 -12.39 -37.27 -7.33
CA MET A 182 -12.34 -37.53 -5.88
C MET A 182 -13.71 -37.30 -5.27
N THR A 183 -14.61 -38.28 -5.36
CA THR A 183 -16.03 -38.06 -5.03
C THR A 183 -16.36 -38.21 -3.55
N GLU A 184 -15.80 -39.17 -2.82
CA GLU A 184 -16.30 -39.48 -1.46
C GLU A 184 -15.63 -38.66 -0.34
N GLU A 185 -14.30 -38.59 -0.29
CA GLU A 185 -13.58 -37.82 0.75
C GLU A 185 -13.92 -36.33 0.71
N ILE A 186 -14.14 -35.80 -0.49
CA ILE A 186 -14.43 -34.39 -0.73
C ILE A 186 -15.87 -34.05 -0.37
N GLN A 187 -16.83 -34.95 -0.60
CA GLN A 187 -18.20 -34.76 -0.12
C GLN A 187 -18.23 -34.68 1.41
N CYS A 188 -17.45 -35.52 2.09
CA CYS A 188 -17.33 -35.48 3.56
C CYS A 188 -16.72 -34.14 4.04
N LEU A 189 -15.65 -33.67 3.38
CA LEU A 189 -15.03 -32.37 3.69
C LEU A 189 -15.93 -31.17 3.38
N ALA A 190 -16.63 -31.19 2.24
CA ALA A 190 -17.57 -30.15 1.86
C ALA A 190 -18.75 -30.08 2.82
N PHE A 191 -19.31 -31.23 3.21
CA PHE A 191 -20.35 -31.32 4.23
C PHE A 191 -19.88 -30.76 5.57
N ALA A 192 -18.68 -31.17 6.03
CA ALA A 192 -18.10 -30.64 7.26
C ALA A 192 -17.86 -29.11 7.21
N ASN A 193 -17.52 -28.58 6.04
CA ASN A 193 -17.39 -27.13 5.82
C ASN A 193 -18.75 -26.42 5.95
N TRP A 194 -19.79 -26.93 5.30
CA TRP A 194 -21.15 -26.38 5.41
C TRP A 194 -21.65 -26.40 6.85
N CYS A 195 -21.48 -27.52 7.58
CA CYS A 195 -21.82 -27.59 9.00
C CYS A 195 -21.07 -26.54 9.83
N SER A 196 -19.80 -26.29 9.53
CA SER A 196 -18.99 -25.30 10.24
C SER A 196 -19.48 -23.86 9.96
N ILE A 197 -19.84 -23.56 8.71
CA ILE A 197 -20.38 -22.25 8.31
C ILE A 197 -21.73 -22.00 8.99
N VAL A 198 -22.64 -22.99 8.97
CA VAL A 198 -23.95 -22.89 9.62
C VAL A 198 -23.79 -22.68 11.14
N ALA A 199 -22.90 -23.43 11.79
CA ALA A 199 -22.62 -23.27 13.22
C ALA A 199 -22.06 -21.87 13.55
N LEU A 200 -21.16 -21.36 12.72
CA LEU A 200 -20.58 -20.02 12.89
C LEU A 200 -21.65 -18.93 12.72
N HIS A 201 -22.47 -19.00 11.68
CA HIS A 201 -23.57 -18.05 11.49
C HIS A 201 -24.59 -18.12 12.63
N ALA A 202 -24.94 -19.32 13.11
CA ALA A 202 -25.84 -19.47 14.25
C ALA A 202 -25.27 -18.83 15.53
N TYR A 203 -23.97 -19.01 15.79
CA TYR A 203 -23.26 -18.34 16.88
C TYR A 203 -23.34 -16.81 16.77
N HIS A 204 -23.06 -16.26 15.59
CA HIS A 204 -23.10 -14.81 15.38
C HIS A 204 -24.50 -14.20 15.42
N ILE A 205 -25.51 -14.89 14.89
CA ILE A 205 -26.91 -14.45 15.01
C ILE A 205 -27.30 -14.42 16.48
N SER A 206 -26.96 -15.48 17.23
CA SER A 206 -27.19 -15.54 18.68
C SER A 206 -26.47 -14.41 19.42
N TRP A 207 -25.25 -14.07 19.00
CA TRP A 207 -24.47 -12.97 19.55
C TRP A 207 -25.08 -11.59 19.27
N ILE A 208 -25.54 -11.35 18.05
CA ILE A 208 -26.19 -10.09 17.65
C ILE A 208 -27.49 -9.93 18.43
N LEU A 209 -28.31 -10.98 18.53
CA LEU A 209 -29.54 -10.97 19.31
C LEU A 209 -29.24 -10.72 20.79
N PHE A 210 -28.26 -11.42 21.37
CA PHE A 210 -27.84 -11.23 22.75
C PHE A 210 -27.36 -9.80 23.03
N SER A 211 -26.53 -9.25 22.14
CA SER A 211 -26.02 -7.87 22.26
C SER A 211 -27.15 -6.85 22.15
N TYR A 212 -28.10 -7.08 21.23
CA TYR A 212 -29.27 -6.22 21.03
C TYR A 212 -30.17 -6.17 22.27
N PHE A 213 -30.43 -7.32 22.90
CA PHE A 213 -31.31 -7.40 24.07
C PHE A 213 -30.67 -6.89 25.36
N LEU A 214 -29.37 -7.15 25.57
CA LEU A 214 -28.69 -6.75 26.80
C LEU A 214 -28.13 -5.32 26.77
N PHE A 215 -27.84 -4.80 25.58
CA PHE A 215 -27.23 -3.48 25.43
C PHE A 215 -27.97 -2.62 24.39
N PRO A 216 -29.25 -2.28 24.62
CA PRO A 216 -30.05 -1.51 23.67
C PRO A 216 -29.48 -0.11 23.39
N THR A 217 -28.65 0.42 24.29
CA THR A 217 -27.99 1.73 24.16
C THR A 217 -26.81 1.75 23.19
N ILE A 218 -26.25 0.59 22.82
CA ILE A 218 -25.03 0.51 21.99
C ILE A 218 -25.29 0.86 20.50
N GLY A 219 -26.56 1.04 20.12
CA GLY A 219 -26.95 1.59 18.81
C GLY A 219 -26.80 0.59 17.65
N SER A 220 -27.55 0.82 16.57
CA SER A 220 -27.60 -0.07 15.39
C SER A 220 -26.24 -0.21 14.69
N ALA A 221 -25.36 0.79 14.79
CA ALA A 221 -24.03 0.79 14.20
C ALA A 221 -23.15 -0.36 14.72
N TYR A 222 -23.25 -0.72 16.00
CA TYR A 222 -22.52 -1.84 16.56
C TYR A 222 -23.00 -3.18 16.01
N ASN A 223 -24.32 -3.34 15.81
CA ASN A 223 -24.90 -4.56 15.26
C ASN A 223 -24.46 -4.76 13.80
N VAL A 224 -24.45 -3.69 13.00
CA VAL A 224 -23.91 -3.72 11.63
C VAL A 224 -22.43 -4.09 11.65
N THR A 225 -21.64 -3.44 12.51
CA THR A 225 -20.20 -3.72 12.64
C THR A 225 -19.90 -5.13 13.14
N SER A 226 -20.78 -5.69 13.99
CA SER A 226 -20.71 -7.07 14.45
C SER A 226 -21.01 -8.04 13.31
N TYR A 227 -22.02 -7.75 12.49
CA TYR A 227 -22.38 -8.53 11.32
C TYR A 227 -21.29 -8.52 10.24
N CYS A 228 -20.66 -7.36 9.96
CA CYS A 228 -19.51 -7.30 9.06
C CYS A 228 -18.35 -8.19 9.55
N CYS A 229 -18.12 -8.27 10.87
CA CYS A 229 -17.13 -9.22 11.41
C CYS A 229 -17.53 -10.67 11.20
N THR A 230 -18.81 -11.01 11.34
CA THR A 230 -19.31 -12.34 11.05
C THR A 230 -18.97 -12.77 9.64
N ILE A 231 -19.17 -11.88 8.67
CA ILE A 231 -18.83 -12.13 7.27
C ILE A 231 -17.32 -12.42 7.15
N LEU A 232 -16.47 -11.58 7.74
CA LEU A 232 -15.02 -11.76 7.69
C LEU A 232 -14.54 -13.04 8.41
N ASP A 233 -15.15 -13.41 9.53
CA ASP A 233 -14.88 -14.67 10.23
C ASP A 233 -15.25 -15.88 9.36
N THR A 234 -16.42 -15.85 8.70
CA THR A 234 -16.87 -16.89 7.76
C THR A 234 -15.91 -17.02 6.59
N ASN A 235 -15.45 -15.89 6.06
CA ASN A 235 -14.54 -15.82 4.93
C ASN A 235 -13.15 -16.37 5.25
N LEU A 236 -12.64 -16.04 6.44
CA LEU A 236 -11.39 -16.59 6.94
C LEU A 236 -11.49 -18.10 7.17
N LEU A 237 -12.61 -18.57 7.73
CA LEU A 237 -12.85 -19.99 7.90
C LEU A 237 -12.89 -20.70 6.54
N TYR A 238 -13.55 -20.09 5.55
CA TYR A 238 -13.59 -20.58 4.18
C TYR A 238 -12.18 -20.65 3.58
N ALA A 239 -11.36 -19.61 3.76
CA ALA A 239 -9.94 -19.59 3.35
C ALA A 239 -9.17 -20.79 3.90
N ILE A 240 -9.23 -20.99 5.22
CA ILE A 240 -8.55 -22.08 5.93
C ILE A 240 -8.98 -23.44 5.37
N ARG A 241 -10.27 -23.62 5.08
CA ARG A 241 -10.80 -24.88 4.55
C ARG A 241 -10.39 -25.10 3.10
N THR A 242 -10.43 -24.06 2.27
CA THR A 242 -9.97 -24.11 0.88
C THR A 242 -8.47 -24.43 0.82
N MET A 243 -7.64 -23.85 1.70
CA MET A 243 -6.23 -24.24 1.81
C MET A 243 -6.08 -25.73 2.15
N LYS A 244 -6.80 -26.24 3.17
CA LYS A 244 -6.77 -27.68 3.51
C LYS A 244 -7.16 -28.57 2.33
N LEU A 245 -8.13 -28.11 1.55
CA LEU A 245 -8.58 -28.80 0.36
C LEU A 245 -7.55 -28.78 -0.78
N LEU A 246 -6.76 -27.72 -0.93
CA LEU A 246 -5.64 -27.63 -1.89
C LEU A 246 -4.43 -28.49 -1.46
N ILE A 247 -4.20 -28.62 -0.15
CA ILE A 247 -3.10 -29.44 0.41
C ILE A 247 -3.26 -30.92 0.02
N LEU A 248 -4.48 -31.46 0.03
CA LEU A 248 -4.70 -32.89 -0.19
C LEU A 248 -4.27 -33.38 -1.59
N PRO A 249 -4.65 -32.73 -2.71
CA PRO A 249 -4.12 -33.04 -4.04
C PRO A 249 -2.60 -32.88 -4.14
N LEU A 250 -2.03 -31.82 -3.54
CA LEU A 250 -0.59 -31.59 -3.54
C LEU A 250 0.15 -32.76 -2.84
N GLU A 251 -0.27 -33.13 -1.62
CA GLU A 251 0.32 -34.25 -0.89
C GLU A 251 0.17 -35.58 -1.66
N LYS A 252 -0.97 -35.80 -2.33
CA LYS A 252 -1.18 -37.00 -3.15
C LYS A 252 -0.25 -37.02 -4.37
N MET A 253 -0.08 -35.89 -5.05
CA MET A 253 0.80 -35.75 -6.20
C MET A 253 2.26 -36.01 -5.81
N VAL A 254 2.72 -35.47 -4.67
CA VAL A 254 4.05 -35.79 -4.12
C VAL A 254 4.23 -37.29 -3.92
N ARG A 255 3.24 -37.97 -3.32
CA ARG A 255 3.30 -39.43 -3.12
C ARG A 255 3.37 -40.18 -4.45
N GLN A 256 2.59 -39.75 -5.45
CA GLN A 256 2.60 -40.33 -6.79
C GLN A 256 3.97 -40.15 -7.47
N ILE A 257 4.53 -38.94 -7.47
CA ILE A 257 5.85 -38.65 -8.05
C ILE A 257 6.93 -39.52 -7.39
N LYS A 258 6.88 -39.69 -6.06
CA LYS A 258 7.82 -40.56 -5.34
C LYS A 258 7.65 -42.05 -5.66
N SER A 259 6.44 -42.50 -6.02
CA SER A 259 6.16 -43.91 -6.29
C SER A 259 6.33 -44.33 -7.76
N THR A 260 6.27 -43.39 -8.70
CA THR A 260 6.27 -43.69 -10.14
C THR A 260 7.72 -43.92 -10.62
N ARG A 261 7.99 -45.08 -11.23
CA ARG A 261 9.28 -45.34 -11.89
C ARG A 261 9.37 -44.54 -13.19
N PHE A 262 10.57 -44.09 -13.52
CA PHE A 262 10.87 -43.07 -14.54
C PHE A 262 10.60 -43.46 -16.01
N ASP A 263 10.00 -44.60 -16.29
CA ASP A 263 10.04 -45.19 -17.64
C ASP A 263 8.82 -44.86 -18.52
N GLU A 264 7.80 -44.17 -17.98
CA GLU A 264 6.56 -43.82 -18.71
C GLU A 264 6.44 -42.32 -18.97
N GLU A 265 6.83 -41.89 -20.17
CA GLU A 265 6.81 -40.49 -20.63
C GLU A 265 5.40 -39.89 -20.63
N GLU A 266 4.37 -40.68 -20.96
CA GLU A 266 2.95 -40.27 -21.00
C GLU A 266 2.38 -39.92 -19.62
N SER A 267 2.97 -40.45 -18.54
CA SER A 267 2.58 -40.17 -17.16
C SER A 267 2.96 -38.74 -16.72
N TRP A 268 4.04 -38.20 -17.30
CA TRP A 268 4.58 -36.89 -16.93
C TRP A 268 3.78 -35.72 -17.48
N ASP A 269 3.34 -35.80 -18.73
CA ASP A 269 2.50 -34.74 -19.32
C ASP A 269 1.18 -34.58 -18.57
N SER A 270 0.60 -35.70 -18.14
CA SER A 270 -0.59 -35.70 -17.28
C SER A 270 -0.31 -35.05 -15.92
N MET A 271 0.80 -35.42 -15.25
CA MET A 271 1.19 -34.84 -13.97
C MET A 271 1.54 -33.35 -14.05
N LEU A 272 2.25 -32.91 -15.10
CA LEU A 272 2.60 -31.51 -15.31
C LEU A 272 1.37 -30.65 -15.60
N LYS A 273 0.40 -31.20 -16.35
CA LYS A 273 -0.88 -30.53 -16.56
C LYS A 273 -1.64 -30.33 -15.26
N VAL A 274 -1.74 -31.36 -14.42
CA VAL A 274 -2.36 -31.27 -13.09
C VAL A 274 -1.60 -30.29 -12.19
N TYR A 275 -0.27 -30.32 -12.19
CA TYR A 275 0.55 -29.38 -11.43
C TYR A 275 0.30 -27.93 -11.87
N LYS A 276 0.26 -27.67 -13.17
CA LYS A 276 -0.03 -26.34 -13.72
C LYS A 276 -1.41 -25.84 -13.28
N GLU A 277 -2.44 -26.69 -13.38
CA GLU A 277 -3.80 -26.36 -12.94
C GLU A 277 -3.85 -26.06 -11.43
N ILE A 278 -3.13 -26.83 -10.60
CA ILE A 278 -3.03 -26.58 -9.15
C ILE A 278 -2.28 -25.28 -8.86
N LEU A 279 -1.20 -24.97 -9.60
CA LEU A 279 -0.43 -23.74 -9.42
C LEU A 279 -1.26 -22.51 -9.82
N GLU A 280 -2.01 -22.59 -10.91
CA GLU A 280 -2.96 -21.53 -11.31
C GLU A 280 -4.06 -21.35 -10.26
N SER A 281 -4.61 -22.46 -9.74
CA SER A 281 -5.58 -22.45 -8.63
C SER A 281 -5.00 -21.76 -7.39
N TYR A 282 -3.77 -22.10 -7.04
CA TYR A 282 -3.05 -21.53 -5.90
C TYR A 282 -2.76 -20.04 -6.12
N GLY A 283 -2.29 -19.62 -7.30
CA GLY A 283 -2.02 -18.21 -7.58
C GLY A 283 -3.28 -17.34 -7.55
N MET A 284 -4.43 -17.88 -7.98
CA MET A 284 -5.72 -17.21 -7.79
C MET A 284 -6.13 -17.15 -6.33
N PHE A 285 -5.92 -18.24 -5.59
CA PHE A 285 -6.18 -18.30 -4.15
C PHE A 285 -5.32 -17.27 -3.40
N GLU A 286 -4.02 -17.27 -3.61
CA GLU A 286 -3.06 -16.34 -3.00
C GLU A 286 -3.47 -14.88 -3.22
N LYS A 287 -3.68 -14.46 -4.48
CA LYS A 287 -4.11 -13.09 -4.79
C LYS A 287 -5.43 -12.70 -4.13
N LYS A 288 -6.39 -13.62 -4.07
CA LYS A 288 -7.72 -13.36 -3.48
C LYS A 288 -7.68 -13.32 -1.95
N PHE A 289 -6.87 -14.17 -1.33
CA PHE A 289 -6.85 -14.35 0.12
C PHE A 289 -5.77 -13.52 0.83
N GLU A 290 -4.72 -13.08 0.15
CA GLU A 290 -3.70 -12.17 0.71
C GLU A 290 -4.33 -10.88 1.25
N ILE A 291 -5.15 -10.22 0.41
CA ILE A 291 -5.88 -9.01 0.80
C ILE A 291 -6.82 -9.29 1.96
N LEU A 292 -7.53 -10.43 1.94
CA LEU A 292 -8.46 -10.82 3.01
C LEU A 292 -7.75 -11.01 4.35
N ILE A 293 -6.58 -11.67 4.35
CA ILE A 293 -5.78 -11.90 5.56
C ILE A 293 -5.29 -10.57 6.14
N VAL A 294 -4.82 -9.66 5.27
CA VAL A 294 -4.39 -8.31 5.70
C VAL A 294 -5.56 -7.52 6.28
N LEU A 295 -6.71 -7.51 5.60
CA LEU A 295 -7.92 -6.82 6.09
C LEU A 295 -8.40 -7.40 7.42
N TYR A 296 -8.43 -8.72 7.55
CA TYR A 296 -8.81 -9.40 8.78
C TYR A 296 -7.86 -9.07 9.94
N ALA A 297 -6.55 -9.00 9.67
CA ALA A 297 -5.54 -8.60 10.65
C ALA A 297 -5.73 -7.15 11.11
N ILE A 298 -5.95 -6.22 10.17
CA ILE A 298 -6.23 -4.81 10.46
C ILE A 298 -7.52 -4.69 11.28
N GLN A 299 -8.60 -5.31 10.84
CA GLN A 299 -9.89 -5.26 11.51
C GLN A 299 -9.83 -5.84 12.93
N THR A 300 -9.19 -7.01 13.09
CA THR A 300 -8.99 -7.66 14.40
C THR A 300 -8.20 -6.74 15.33
N THR A 301 -7.15 -6.09 14.82
CA THR A 301 -6.34 -5.15 15.60
C THR A 301 -7.15 -3.93 16.02
N LEU A 302 -7.89 -3.32 15.09
CA LEU A 302 -8.75 -2.16 15.38
C LEU A 302 -9.83 -2.51 16.41
N LYS A 303 -10.48 -3.68 16.30
CA LYS A 303 -11.48 -4.12 17.26
C LYS A 303 -10.88 -4.46 18.61
N ALA A 304 -9.70 -5.08 18.67
CA ALA A 304 -9.00 -5.33 19.92
C ALA A 304 -8.66 -4.01 20.62
N LEU A 305 -8.15 -3.02 19.88
CA LEU A 305 -7.87 -1.68 20.40
C LEU A 305 -9.14 -0.99 20.89
N LEU A 306 -10.22 -1.02 20.11
CA LEU A 306 -11.51 -0.44 20.50
C LEU A 306 -12.06 -1.12 21.77
N ALA A 307 -11.97 -2.45 21.87
CA ALA A 307 -12.39 -3.18 23.06
C ALA A 307 -11.57 -2.79 24.30
N VAL A 308 -10.26 -2.58 24.15
CA VAL A 308 -9.40 -2.07 25.23
C VAL A 308 -9.79 -0.65 25.62
N ILE A 309 -10.03 0.25 24.66
CA ILE A 309 -10.46 1.63 24.93
C ILE A 309 -11.80 1.64 25.67
N ILE A 310 -12.79 0.90 25.17
CA ILE A 310 -14.11 0.81 25.82
C ILE A 310 -13.96 0.25 27.24
N ARG A 311 -13.13 -0.77 27.46
CA ARG A 311 -12.85 -1.28 28.81
C ARG A 311 -12.25 -0.23 29.73
N ILE A 312 -11.29 0.57 29.24
CA ILE A 312 -10.68 1.63 30.03
C ILE A 312 -11.72 2.68 30.41
N GLU A 313 -12.55 3.11 29.46
CA GLU A 313 -13.61 4.10 29.71
C GLU A 313 -14.71 3.56 30.65
N LEU A 314 -15.12 2.30 30.46
CA LEU A 314 -16.06 1.64 31.35
C LEU A 314 -15.48 1.45 32.77
N TRP A 315 -14.20 1.10 32.89
CA TRP A 315 -13.53 0.98 34.18
C TRP A 315 -13.42 2.33 34.91
N LYS A 316 -13.11 3.41 34.18
CA LYS A 316 -13.16 4.77 34.73
C LYS A 316 -14.56 5.13 35.22
N ALA A 317 -15.59 4.80 34.46
CA ALA A 317 -16.98 5.03 34.84
C ALA A 317 -17.43 4.16 36.02
N SER A 318 -16.85 2.95 36.19
CA SER A 318 -17.21 2.02 37.27
C SER A 318 -16.62 2.40 38.63
N LEU A 319 -15.63 3.31 38.69
CA LEU A 319 -14.99 3.72 39.95
C LEU A 319 -15.95 4.38 40.97
N GLY A 320 -17.21 4.65 40.61
CA GLY A 320 -18.23 5.17 41.52
C GLY A 320 -19.61 4.49 41.47
N ASN A 321 -19.79 3.33 40.80
CA ASN A 321 -21.12 2.77 40.55
C ASN A 321 -21.24 1.26 40.84
N THR A 322 -22.42 0.80 41.29
CA THR A 322 -22.68 -0.57 41.78
C THR A 322 -22.84 -1.64 40.69
N ASN A 323 -22.82 -1.28 39.41
CA ASN A 323 -23.06 -2.20 38.29
C ASN A 323 -21.83 -3.04 37.89
N PHE A 324 -21.05 -3.53 38.86
CA PHE A 324 -19.84 -4.32 38.63
C PHE A 324 -20.07 -5.55 37.73
N THR A 325 -21.24 -6.19 37.84
CA THR A 325 -21.61 -7.38 37.07
C THR A 325 -21.70 -7.14 35.57
N GLU A 326 -22.23 -5.99 35.12
CA GLU A 326 -22.35 -5.64 33.70
C GLU A 326 -20.97 -5.40 33.07
N TYR A 327 -20.08 -4.73 33.81
CA TYR A 327 -18.70 -4.48 33.39
C TYR A 327 -17.88 -5.77 33.30
N LEU A 328 -18.03 -6.66 34.29
CA LEU A 328 -17.39 -7.97 34.27
C LEU A 328 -17.87 -8.80 33.07
N LEU A 329 -19.18 -8.79 32.80
CA LEU A 329 -19.77 -9.50 31.67
C LEU A 329 -19.25 -8.94 30.33
N PHE A 330 -19.26 -7.63 30.12
CA PHE A 330 -18.72 -6.99 28.91
C PHE A 330 -17.23 -7.27 28.72
N SER A 331 -16.47 -7.29 29.82
CA SER A 331 -15.06 -7.68 29.81
C SER A 331 -14.90 -9.13 29.36
N LEU A 332 -15.60 -10.09 29.98
CA LEU A 332 -15.50 -11.50 29.59
C LEU A 332 -15.87 -11.70 28.12
N ILE A 333 -16.95 -11.06 27.65
CA ILE A 333 -17.40 -11.02 26.26
C ILE A 333 -16.29 -10.56 25.31
N SER A 334 -15.67 -9.42 25.60
CA SER A 334 -14.62 -8.88 24.73
C SER A 334 -13.37 -9.76 24.74
N LEU A 335 -13.08 -10.44 25.85
CA LEU A 335 -11.95 -11.37 25.97
C LEU A 335 -12.18 -12.62 25.11
N THR A 336 -13.38 -13.20 25.18
CA THR A 336 -13.78 -14.36 24.36
C THR A 336 -13.69 -14.03 22.87
N TRP A 337 -14.08 -12.82 22.48
CA TRP A 337 -13.94 -12.34 21.10
C TRP A 337 -12.47 -12.26 20.64
N ILE A 338 -11.60 -11.65 21.45
CA ILE A 338 -10.16 -11.57 21.15
C ILE A 338 -9.55 -12.97 21.05
N PHE A 339 -9.89 -13.86 21.98
CA PHE A 339 -9.40 -15.23 21.99
C PHE A 339 -9.83 -16.01 20.74
N LYS A 340 -11.10 -15.88 20.32
CA LYS A 340 -11.60 -16.46 19.06
C LYS A 340 -10.80 -15.98 17.86
N ASN A 341 -10.52 -14.68 17.75
CA ASN A 341 -9.76 -14.12 16.64
C ASN A 341 -8.30 -14.63 16.61
N ILE A 342 -7.66 -14.74 17.78
CA ILE A 342 -6.31 -15.31 17.91
C ILE A 342 -6.30 -16.77 17.46
N LEU A 343 -7.28 -17.57 17.88
CA LEU A 343 -7.39 -18.97 17.45
C LEU A 343 -7.55 -19.09 15.92
N LEU A 344 -8.43 -18.28 15.32
CA LEU A 344 -8.60 -18.27 13.87
C LEU A 344 -7.30 -17.89 13.14
N PHE A 345 -6.55 -16.94 13.67
CA PHE A 345 -5.25 -16.54 13.11
C PHE A 345 -4.21 -17.67 13.23
N ILE A 346 -4.15 -18.37 14.37
CA ILE A 346 -3.29 -19.54 14.56
C ILE A 346 -3.65 -20.64 13.55
N PHE A 347 -4.94 -20.94 13.37
CA PHE A 347 -5.38 -21.95 12.40
C PHE A 347 -5.03 -21.56 10.96
N LEU A 348 -5.18 -20.29 10.60
CA LEU A 348 -4.76 -19.76 9.31
C LEU A 348 -3.25 -19.93 9.12
N SER A 349 -2.44 -19.50 10.07
CA SER A 349 -0.97 -19.58 9.97
C SER A 349 -0.50 -21.02 9.84
N VAL A 350 -0.97 -21.93 10.69
CA VAL A 350 -0.61 -23.37 10.64
C VAL A 350 -1.03 -24.00 9.31
N THR A 351 -2.20 -23.64 8.79
CA THR A 351 -2.67 -24.19 7.51
C THR A 351 -1.88 -23.62 6.33
N SER A 352 -1.53 -22.33 6.39
CA SER A 352 -0.68 -21.67 5.38
C SER A 352 0.70 -22.31 5.34
N GLU A 353 1.34 -22.52 6.49
CA GLU A 353 2.65 -23.16 6.60
C GLU A 353 2.63 -24.58 6.00
N ARG A 354 1.59 -25.37 6.28
CA ARG A 354 1.42 -26.69 5.66
C ARG A 354 1.27 -26.62 4.15
N LEU A 355 0.52 -25.63 3.64
CA LEU A 355 0.35 -25.42 2.20
C LEU A 355 1.67 -25.03 1.53
N TYR A 356 2.42 -24.11 2.13
CA TYR A 356 3.75 -23.72 1.66
C TYR A 356 4.73 -24.90 1.69
N SER A 357 4.75 -25.69 2.75
CA SER A 357 5.60 -26.88 2.85
C SER A 357 5.26 -27.91 1.77
N ALA A 358 3.98 -28.17 1.50
CA ALA A 358 3.57 -29.07 0.42
C ALA A 358 3.98 -28.52 -0.97
N MET A 359 3.84 -27.21 -1.19
CA MET A 359 4.24 -26.56 -2.43
C MET A 359 5.76 -26.57 -2.62
N GLU A 360 6.53 -26.32 -1.56
CA GLU A 360 7.99 -26.37 -1.56
C GLU A 360 8.50 -27.79 -1.79
N GLU A 361 7.85 -28.81 -1.22
CA GLU A 361 8.18 -30.21 -1.48
C GLU A 361 7.99 -30.56 -2.96
N ILE A 362 6.91 -30.08 -3.58
CA ILE A 362 6.69 -30.26 -5.03
C ILE A 362 7.71 -29.49 -5.84
N GLN A 363 7.91 -28.21 -5.55
CA GLN A 363 8.88 -27.38 -6.25
C GLN A 363 10.30 -27.92 -6.10
N SER A 364 10.69 -28.44 -4.93
CA SER A 364 12.01 -29.03 -4.71
C SER A 364 12.16 -30.36 -5.43
N THR A 365 11.11 -31.18 -5.49
CA THR A 365 11.08 -32.41 -6.29
C THR A 365 11.21 -32.08 -7.79
N CYS A 366 10.46 -31.08 -8.27
CA CYS A 366 10.57 -30.57 -9.64
C CYS A 366 11.92 -29.86 -9.90
N LYS A 367 12.47 -29.12 -8.92
CA LYS A 367 13.76 -28.43 -9.05
C LYS A 367 14.91 -29.41 -9.04
N GLN A 368 14.94 -30.44 -8.19
CA GLN A 368 15.95 -31.50 -8.26
C GLN A 368 15.99 -32.16 -9.65
N PHE A 369 14.85 -32.17 -10.34
CA PHE A 369 14.74 -32.60 -11.73
C PHE A 369 15.29 -31.56 -12.73
N PHE A 370 15.02 -30.26 -12.53
CA PHE A 370 15.54 -29.15 -13.38
C PHE A 370 17.00 -28.74 -13.10
N HIS A 371 17.55 -29.05 -11.92
CA HIS A 371 18.85 -28.57 -11.44
C HIS A 371 20.05 -29.16 -12.21
N ARG A 372 19.84 -30.02 -13.21
CA ARG A 372 20.92 -30.43 -14.12
C ARG A 372 21.42 -29.29 -15.03
N ASN A 373 20.67 -28.18 -15.19
CA ASN A 373 21.01 -27.11 -16.14
C ASN A 373 21.29 -25.70 -15.57
N VAL A 374 21.10 -25.41 -14.28
CA VAL A 374 21.14 -24.00 -13.77
C VAL A 374 22.40 -23.69 -12.94
N ARG A 375 23.42 -24.56 -12.98
CA ARG A 375 24.64 -24.41 -12.15
C ARG A 375 25.67 -23.41 -12.70
N SER A 376 25.50 -22.88 -13.91
CA SER A 376 26.50 -22.00 -14.55
C SER A 376 26.33 -20.50 -14.24
N VAL A 377 25.19 -20.06 -13.71
CA VAL A 377 24.84 -18.62 -13.65
C VAL A 377 25.34 -17.92 -12.36
N LEU A 378 25.62 -18.65 -11.28
CA LEU A 378 26.00 -18.06 -9.98
C LEU A 378 27.52 -17.98 -9.75
N LYS A 379 28.23 -17.34 -10.69
CA LYS A 379 29.65 -16.96 -10.55
C LYS A 379 29.85 -15.46 -10.29
N ILE A 380 28.97 -14.83 -9.53
CA ILE A 380 29.16 -13.46 -8.99
C ILE A 380 29.35 -13.57 -7.47
N LEU A 381 30.49 -14.13 -7.05
CA LEU A 381 30.70 -14.56 -5.65
C LEU A 381 31.42 -13.51 -4.77
N GLY A 382 32.10 -12.52 -5.37
CA GLY A 382 32.93 -11.56 -4.63
C GLY A 382 32.13 -10.48 -3.92
N ALA A 383 31.40 -9.66 -4.68
CA ALA A 383 30.62 -8.52 -4.16
C ALA A 383 29.47 -8.95 -3.22
N VAL A 384 28.90 -10.13 -3.45
CA VAL A 384 27.84 -10.71 -2.59
C VAL A 384 28.36 -11.02 -1.19
N LYS A 385 29.65 -11.36 -1.05
CA LYS A 385 30.24 -11.73 0.24
C LYS A 385 30.39 -10.52 1.16
N GLU A 386 30.86 -9.39 0.64
CA GLU A 386 30.95 -8.13 1.38
C GLU A 386 29.57 -7.57 1.74
N PHE A 387 28.63 -7.64 0.80
CA PHE A 387 27.24 -7.24 1.04
C PHE A 387 26.59 -8.09 2.15
N ARG A 388 26.80 -9.41 2.14
CA ARG A 388 26.31 -10.33 3.17
C ARG A 388 26.82 -9.92 4.55
N PHE A 389 28.12 -9.64 4.70
CA PHE A 389 28.70 -9.23 5.98
C PHE A 389 28.11 -7.91 6.49
N SER A 390 27.99 -6.91 5.61
CA SER A 390 27.38 -5.61 5.96
C SER A 390 25.92 -5.76 6.41
N ASN A 391 25.14 -6.62 5.74
CA ASN A 391 23.76 -6.91 6.12
C ASN A 391 23.68 -7.52 7.51
N TRP A 392 24.47 -8.57 7.79
CA TRP A 392 24.48 -9.23 9.09
C TRP A 392 24.84 -8.27 10.22
N CYS A 393 25.81 -7.38 10.00
CA CYS A 393 26.16 -6.37 11.00
C CYS A 393 24.96 -5.47 11.35
N HIS A 394 24.22 -4.97 10.35
CA HIS A 394 23.04 -4.13 10.59
C HIS A 394 21.90 -4.89 11.27
N ILE A 395 21.64 -6.14 10.87
CA ILE A 395 20.62 -7.00 11.48
C ILE A 395 20.94 -7.25 12.95
N VAL A 396 22.20 -7.57 13.27
CA VAL A 396 22.66 -7.78 14.64
C VAL A 396 22.53 -6.49 15.46
N THR A 397 22.97 -5.34 14.93
CA THR A 397 22.80 -4.05 15.61
C THR A 397 21.33 -3.75 15.89
N LEU A 398 20.45 -3.94 14.91
CA LEU A 398 19.01 -3.68 15.05
C LEU A 398 18.39 -4.62 16.11
N HIS A 399 18.73 -5.91 16.08
CA HIS A 399 18.29 -6.87 17.10
C HIS A 399 18.76 -6.48 18.50
N MET A 400 20.02 -6.08 18.65
CA MET A 400 20.55 -5.62 19.94
C MET A 400 19.79 -4.39 20.43
N CYS A 401 19.50 -3.41 19.56
CA CYS A 401 18.66 -2.26 19.91
C CYS A 401 17.25 -2.68 20.35
N HIS A 402 16.61 -3.63 19.68
CA HIS A 402 15.29 -4.13 20.05
C HIS A 402 15.30 -4.93 21.36
N ILE A 403 16.32 -5.75 21.60
CA ILE A 403 16.48 -6.48 22.87
C ILE A 403 16.69 -5.49 24.01
N CYS A 404 17.56 -4.49 23.85
CA CYS A 404 17.73 -3.42 24.82
C CYS A 404 16.42 -2.67 25.09
N TRP A 405 15.63 -2.40 24.05
CA TRP A 405 14.32 -1.77 24.18
C TRP A 405 13.32 -2.64 24.94
N MET A 406 13.27 -3.95 24.66
CA MET A 406 12.39 -4.87 25.39
C MET A 406 12.80 -4.99 26.86
N LEU A 407 14.10 -5.07 27.15
CA LEU A 407 14.61 -5.09 28.52
C LEU A 407 14.25 -3.78 29.25
N TYR A 408 14.51 -2.62 28.62
CA TYR A 408 14.12 -1.32 29.17
C TYR A 408 12.61 -1.26 29.44
N SER A 409 11.80 -1.67 28.46
CA SER A 409 10.34 -1.66 28.59
C SER A 409 9.86 -2.58 29.71
N TYR A 410 10.47 -3.76 29.84
CA TYR A 410 10.16 -4.71 30.89
C TYR A 410 10.45 -4.17 32.29
N PHE A 411 11.60 -3.50 32.48
CA PHE A 411 11.98 -2.94 33.78
C PHE A 411 11.22 -1.66 34.12
N CYS A 412 10.99 -0.77 33.15
CA CYS A 412 10.35 0.52 33.39
C CYS A 412 8.81 0.48 33.33
N PHE A 413 8.23 -0.48 32.61
CA PHE A 413 6.78 -0.61 32.42
C PHE A 413 6.29 -2.02 32.76
N SER A 414 6.77 -2.57 33.88
CA SER A 414 6.39 -3.90 34.37
C SER A 414 4.87 -4.10 34.51
N SER A 415 4.11 -3.00 34.65
CA SER A 415 2.65 -2.98 34.73
C SER A 415 1.93 -3.16 33.38
N MET A 416 2.60 -3.02 32.23
CA MET A 416 1.95 -3.09 30.91
C MET A 416 1.70 -4.53 30.41
N GLY A 417 2.13 -5.54 31.18
CA GLY A 417 1.85 -6.96 30.92
C GLY A 417 2.58 -7.55 29.71
N ALA A 418 2.51 -8.87 29.57
CA ALA A 418 3.24 -9.62 28.54
C ALA A 418 2.82 -9.25 27.10
N GLY A 419 1.60 -8.76 26.90
CA GLY A 419 1.08 -8.35 25.58
C GLY A 419 1.91 -7.23 24.95
N TYR A 420 2.37 -6.27 25.75
CA TYR A 420 3.23 -5.18 25.26
C TYR A 420 4.56 -5.70 24.73
N ASN A 421 5.16 -6.70 25.39
CA ASN A 421 6.42 -7.32 24.97
C ASN A 421 6.26 -8.09 23.65
N ILE A 422 5.17 -8.84 23.49
CA ILE A 422 4.87 -9.56 22.24
C ILE A 422 4.70 -8.56 21.09
N THR A 423 3.89 -7.51 21.28
CA THR A 423 3.76 -6.47 20.25
C THR A 423 5.11 -5.83 19.94
N SER A 424 5.91 -5.47 20.95
CA SER A 424 7.29 -4.94 20.78
C SER A 424 8.18 -5.83 19.92
N TYR A 425 8.08 -7.14 20.08
CA TYR A 425 8.81 -8.11 19.26
C TYR A 425 8.32 -8.15 17.82
N CYS A 426 6.99 -8.19 17.59
CA CYS A 426 6.44 -8.10 16.22
C CYS A 426 6.92 -6.84 15.50
N TRP A 427 7.06 -5.72 16.22
CA TRP A 427 7.57 -4.48 15.64
C TRP A 427 9.05 -4.57 15.25
N ALA A 428 9.86 -5.24 16.06
CA ALA A 428 11.23 -5.53 15.70
C ALA A 428 11.31 -6.33 14.40
N ALA A 429 10.49 -7.36 14.24
CA ALA A 429 10.44 -8.17 13.02
C ALA A 429 10.09 -7.33 11.78
N ILE A 430 9.14 -6.40 11.90
CA ILE A 430 8.74 -5.52 10.81
C ILE A 430 9.86 -4.52 10.44
N ASP A 431 10.53 -3.93 11.43
CA ASP A 431 11.69 -3.06 11.18
C ASP A 431 12.85 -3.82 10.53
N ILE A 432 13.07 -5.08 10.93
CA ILE A 432 14.07 -5.98 10.32
C ILE A 432 13.73 -6.25 8.85
N ASN A 433 12.48 -6.61 8.55
CA ASN A 433 12.03 -6.87 7.19
C ASN A 433 12.14 -5.63 6.29
N MET A 434 11.83 -4.45 6.82
CA MET A 434 12.01 -3.19 6.11
C MET A 434 13.49 -2.92 5.79
N MET A 435 14.39 -3.20 6.74
CA MET A 435 15.84 -3.10 6.52
C MET A 435 16.32 -4.10 5.47
N TYR A 436 15.78 -5.32 5.46
CA TYR A 436 16.05 -6.28 4.38
C TYR A 436 15.58 -5.74 3.03
N ALA A 437 14.36 -5.20 2.95
CA ALA A 437 13.83 -4.61 1.72
C ALA A 437 14.76 -3.52 1.17
N LEU A 438 15.10 -2.55 2.02
CA LEU A 438 15.99 -1.44 1.69
C LEU A 438 17.35 -1.91 1.16
N ARG A 439 17.90 -2.96 1.78
CA ARG A 439 19.18 -3.53 1.39
C ARG A 439 19.08 -4.28 0.08
N THR A 440 18.02 -5.03 -0.14
CA THR A 440 17.77 -5.72 -1.41
C THR A 440 17.60 -4.72 -2.55
N ILE A 441 16.88 -3.60 -2.36
CA ILE A 441 16.82 -2.50 -3.35
C ILE A 441 18.22 -2.03 -3.72
N LYS A 442 19.05 -1.77 -2.70
CA LYS A 442 20.43 -1.34 -2.91
C LYS A 442 21.27 -2.39 -3.64
N LEU A 443 21.06 -3.67 -3.33
CA LEU A 443 21.72 -4.79 -4.00
C LEU A 443 21.29 -4.92 -5.46
N LEU A 444 20.04 -4.62 -5.80
CA LEU A 444 19.54 -4.63 -7.18
C LEU A 444 19.99 -3.40 -7.98
N THR A 445 20.12 -2.25 -7.31
CA THR A 445 20.56 -0.99 -7.92
C THR A 445 22.01 -1.08 -8.40
N LEU A 446 22.91 -1.71 -7.64
CA LEU A 446 24.34 -1.77 -7.96
C LEU A 446 24.67 -2.52 -9.27
N PRO A 447 24.16 -3.76 -9.51
CA PRO A 447 24.29 -4.45 -10.79
C PRO A 447 23.73 -3.66 -11.96
N LEU A 448 22.59 -2.98 -11.77
CA LEU A 448 21.96 -2.17 -12.81
C LEU A 448 22.86 -0.99 -13.21
N GLN A 449 23.39 -0.25 -12.23
CA GLN A 449 24.36 0.82 -12.48
C GLN A 449 25.65 0.32 -13.13
N HIS A 450 26.16 -0.84 -12.68
CA HIS A 450 27.35 -1.45 -13.28
C HIS A 450 27.09 -1.87 -14.74
N TRP A 451 25.91 -2.43 -15.01
CA TRP A 451 25.48 -2.80 -16.35
C TRP A 451 25.46 -1.58 -17.27
N VAL A 452 24.86 -0.46 -16.84
CA VAL A 452 24.82 0.78 -17.63
C VAL A 452 26.23 1.31 -17.92
N ARG A 453 27.09 1.37 -16.90
CA ARG A 453 28.50 1.81 -17.08
C ARG A 453 29.25 0.93 -18.07
N ARG A 454 29.04 -0.40 -18.01
CA ARG A 454 29.70 -1.35 -18.89
C ARG A 454 29.25 -1.18 -20.34
N ILE A 455 27.95 -0.96 -20.58
CA ILE A 455 27.44 -0.66 -21.93
C ILE A 455 28.04 0.62 -22.48
N LYS A 456 28.12 1.67 -21.67
CA LYS A 456 28.70 2.96 -22.12
C LYS A 456 30.17 2.86 -22.52
N LEU A 457 30.89 1.84 -22.04
CA LEU A 457 32.31 1.63 -22.31
C LEU A 457 32.58 0.58 -23.40
N MET A 458 31.58 -0.18 -23.84
CA MET A 458 31.76 -1.24 -24.84
C MET A 458 31.84 -0.65 -26.26
N SER A 459 32.79 -1.14 -27.05
CA SER A 459 32.78 -0.97 -28.50
C SER A 459 31.74 -1.90 -29.14
N PHE A 460 31.18 -1.47 -30.26
CA PHE A 460 30.05 -2.16 -30.91
C PHE A 460 30.43 -3.47 -31.62
N ASP A 461 31.72 -3.83 -31.68
CA ASP A 461 32.22 -4.85 -32.60
C ASP A 461 32.06 -6.31 -32.11
N GLU A 462 31.64 -6.55 -30.86
CA GLU A 462 31.53 -7.90 -30.28
C GLU A 462 30.07 -8.37 -30.04
N GLU A 463 29.46 -9.07 -31.00
CA GLU A 463 28.07 -9.57 -30.93
C GLU A 463 27.82 -10.53 -29.73
N GLU A 464 28.80 -11.37 -29.38
CA GLU A 464 28.73 -12.29 -28.25
C GLU A 464 28.62 -11.54 -26.90
N SER A 465 29.23 -10.36 -26.82
CA SER A 465 29.21 -9.49 -25.65
C SER A 465 27.80 -8.94 -25.37
N TRP A 466 27.08 -8.55 -26.43
CA TRP A 466 25.72 -8.02 -26.35
C TRP A 466 24.71 -9.04 -25.83
N THR A 467 24.77 -10.27 -26.35
CA THR A 467 23.87 -11.36 -25.93
C THR A 467 24.04 -11.65 -24.44
N ASN A 468 25.30 -11.72 -23.97
CA ASN A 468 25.58 -11.91 -22.55
C ASN A 468 25.09 -10.73 -21.70
N MET A 469 25.23 -9.49 -22.16
CA MET A 469 24.73 -8.31 -21.45
C MET A 469 23.21 -8.26 -21.35
N LEU A 470 22.49 -8.63 -22.42
CA LEU A 470 21.03 -8.68 -22.41
C LEU A 470 20.51 -9.79 -21.48
N ASN A 471 21.19 -10.94 -21.43
CA ASN A 471 20.85 -11.99 -20.47
C ASN A 471 21.03 -11.53 -19.04
N VAL A 472 22.14 -10.85 -18.73
CA VAL A 472 22.37 -10.27 -17.39
C VAL A 472 21.29 -9.24 -17.04
N TYR A 473 20.88 -8.39 -17.99
CA TYR A 473 19.79 -7.42 -17.76
C TYR A 473 18.46 -8.11 -17.48
N LYS A 474 18.13 -9.15 -18.25
CA LYS A 474 16.92 -9.96 -18.04
C LYS A 474 16.91 -10.59 -16.64
N ASP A 475 18.03 -11.15 -16.20
CA ASP A 475 18.16 -11.73 -14.86
C ASP A 475 17.99 -10.67 -13.76
N ILE A 476 18.49 -9.44 -13.97
CA ILE A 476 18.29 -8.32 -13.03
C ILE A 476 16.81 -7.91 -12.97
N LEU A 477 16.11 -7.84 -14.11
CA LEU A 477 14.68 -7.54 -14.16
C LEU A 477 13.84 -8.62 -13.49
N GLU A 478 14.19 -9.90 -13.68
CA GLU A 478 13.50 -11.01 -13.02
C GLU A 478 13.70 -10.95 -11.50
N ALA A 479 14.93 -10.66 -11.04
CA ALA A 479 15.22 -10.45 -9.62
C ALA A 479 14.46 -9.22 -9.04
N TYR A 480 14.28 -8.17 -9.84
CA TYR A 480 13.46 -7.02 -9.47
C TYR A 480 11.98 -7.37 -9.35
N GLY A 481 11.41 -8.12 -10.30
CA GLY A 481 10.01 -8.59 -10.22
C GLY A 481 9.76 -9.41 -8.95
N ILE A 482 10.67 -10.33 -8.61
CA ILE A 482 10.60 -11.10 -7.35
C ILE A 482 10.66 -10.17 -6.14
N PHE A 483 11.52 -9.15 -6.16
CA PHE A 483 11.63 -8.17 -5.08
C PHE A 483 10.33 -7.36 -4.92
N GLU A 484 9.76 -6.88 -6.01
CA GLU A 484 8.51 -6.12 -6.02
C GLU A 484 7.38 -6.94 -5.40
N ASP A 485 7.16 -8.15 -5.91
CA ASP A 485 6.12 -9.07 -5.39
C ASP A 485 6.32 -9.37 -3.89
N THR A 486 7.57 -9.54 -3.44
CA THR A 486 7.88 -9.88 -2.04
C THR A 486 7.73 -8.70 -1.09
N PHE A 487 8.16 -7.50 -1.48
CA PHE A 487 8.34 -6.38 -0.56
C PHE A 487 7.34 -5.24 -0.75
N GLN A 488 6.62 -5.15 -1.87
CA GLN A 488 5.64 -4.08 -2.10
C GLN A 488 4.59 -4.04 -0.99
N HIS A 489 3.96 -5.17 -0.68
CA HIS A 489 2.97 -5.28 0.38
C HIS A 489 3.57 -4.97 1.77
N MET A 490 4.80 -5.42 2.03
CA MET A 490 5.49 -5.12 3.28
C MET A 490 5.81 -3.63 3.44
N ILE A 491 6.23 -2.95 2.37
CA ILE A 491 6.52 -1.52 2.37
C ILE A 491 5.24 -0.71 2.64
N VAL A 492 4.13 -1.07 1.98
CA VAL A 492 2.83 -0.43 2.19
C VAL A 492 2.35 -0.66 3.63
N LEU A 493 2.45 -1.90 4.12
CA LEU A 493 2.10 -2.22 5.51
C LEU A 493 2.96 -1.43 6.50
N TYR A 494 4.27 -1.33 6.25
CA TYR A 494 5.19 -0.54 7.07
C TYR A 494 4.81 0.94 7.12
N ALA A 495 4.46 1.53 5.98
CA ALA A 495 4.07 2.93 5.87
C ALA A 495 2.76 3.20 6.63
N LEU A 496 1.74 2.38 6.41
CA LEU A 496 0.45 2.46 7.10
C LEU A 496 0.64 2.35 8.61
N GLN A 497 1.39 1.34 9.04
CA GLN A 497 1.65 1.07 10.44
C GLN A 497 2.45 2.19 11.11
N THR A 498 3.49 2.69 10.46
CA THR A 498 4.29 3.83 10.95
C THR A 498 3.41 5.06 11.16
N THR A 499 2.49 5.31 10.23
CA THR A 499 1.54 6.42 10.31
C THR A 499 0.59 6.24 11.49
N VAL A 500 -0.08 5.09 11.59
CA VAL A 500 -1.02 4.78 12.68
C VAL A 500 -0.34 4.89 14.04
N ARG A 501 0.89 4.38 14.17
CA ARG A 501 1.65 4.45 15.42
C ARG A 501 2.10 5.84 15.78
N SER A 502 2.53 6.63 14.80
CA SER A 502 2.92 8.02 15.05
C SER A 502 1.73 8.82 15.58
N LEU A 503 0.54 8.58 15.02
CA LEU A 503 -0.71 9.16 15.51
C LEU A 503 -1.08 8.65 16.92
N LEU A 504 -1.01 7.33 17.15
CA LEU A 504 -1.29 6.74 18.47
C LEU A 504 -0.31 7.24 19.53
N ALA A 505 0.97 7.40 19.20
CA ALA A 505 1.99 7.92 20.11
C ALA A 505 1.75 9.39 20.45
N VAL A 506 1.27 10.20 19.50
CA VAL A 506 0.82 11.57 19.78
C VAL A 506 -0.39 11.56 20.71
N LEU A 507 -1.38 10.71 20.45
CA LEU A 507 -2.60 10.60 21.25
C LEU A 507 -2.30 10.15 22.69
N ILE A 508 -1.49 9.10 22.86
CA ILE A 508 -1.05 8.62 24.18
C ILE A 508 -0.31 9.73 24.94
N ARG A 509 0.52 10.53 24.27
CA ARG A 509 1.20 11.67 24.92
C ARG A 509 0.22 12.74 25.38
N ILE A 510 -0.78 13.07 24.57
CA ILE A 510 -1.82 14.03 24.95
C ILE A 510 -2.58 13.53 26.20
N GLU A 511 -2.94 12.24 26.23
CA GLU A 511 -3.65 11.66 27.37
C GLU A 511 -2.76 11.53 28.62
N LEU A 512 -1.51 11.11 28.46
CA LEU A 512 -0.54 11.05 29.57
C LEU A 512 -0.23 12.44 30.12
N TRP A 513 -0.14 13.48 29.28
CA TRP A 513 0.07 14.86 29.71
C TRP A 513 -1.06 15.36 30.60
N LYS A 514 -2.31 15.03 30.27
CA LYS A 514 -3.48 15.39 31.09
C LYS A 514 -3.42 14.73 32.47
N VAL A 515 -3.00 13.47 32.53
CA VAL A 515 -2.92 12.69 33.77
C VAL A 515 -1.66 13.05 34.59
N SER A 516 -0.57 13.44 33.95
CA SER A 516 0.71 13.72 34.63
C SER A 516 0.75 15.06 35.35
N SER A 517 -0.34 15.84 35.36
CA SER A 517 -0.46 17.07 36.15
C SER A 517 -0.12 16.87 37.64
N GLU A 518 -0.14 15.63 38.15
CA GLU A 518 0.11 15.30 39.56
C GLU A 518 1.37 14.43 39.80
N ARG A 519 2.07 13.94 38.76
CA ARG A 519 3.28 13.08 38.88
C ARG A 519 4.57 13.82 38.56
N THR A 520 5.71 13.26 38.97
CA THR A 520 7.05 13.84 38.77
C THR A 520 7.35 14.09 37.28
N ASN A 521 7.60 15.35 36.90
CA ASN A 521 7.85 15.81 35.53
C ASN A 521 8.93 15.03 34.75
N MET A 522 9.83 14.32 35.44
CA MET A 522 10.98 13.65 34.84
C MET A 522 10.62 12.35 34.10
N GLU A 523 9.68 11.55 34.63
CA GLU A 523 9.27 10.29 33.97
C GLU A 523 8.56 10.56 32.65
N TYR A 524 7.67 11.55 32.64
CA TYR A 524 6.97 11.99 31.43
C TYR A 524 7.95 12.54 30.39
N PHE A 525 8.93 13.34 30.83
CA PHE A 525 9.94 13.90 29.94
C PHE A 525 10.77 12.80 29.26
N LEU A 526 11.23 11.81 30.02
CA LEU A 526 11.96 10.65 29.49
C LEU A 526 11.11 9.83 28.51
N PHE A 527 9.86 9.53 28.87
CA PHE A 527 8.94 8.81 27.98
C PHE A 527 8.69 9.56 26.67
N SER A 528 8.54 10.89 26.76
CA SER A 528 8.32 11.74 25.59
C SER A 528 9.54 11.78 24.66
N ILE A 529 10.75 11.93 25.20
CA ILE A 529 12.00 11.88 24.41
C ILE A 529 12.12 10.54 23.67
N ILE A 530 11.87 9.44 24.39
CA ILE A 530 11.95 8.10 23.85
C ILE A 530 10.92 7.88 22.72
N SER A 531 9.67 8.29 22.96
CA SER A 531 8.61 8.21 21.96
C SER A 531 8.94 9.03 20.71
N ILE A 532 9.44 10.26 20.87
CA ILE A 532 9.87 11.12 19.76
C ILE A 532 11.02 10.49 18.98
N SER A 533 12.00 9.93 19.69
CA SER A 533 13.15 9.25 19.08
C SER A 533 12.69 8.05 18.23
N TRP A 534 11.66 7.33 18.66
CA TRP A 534 11.08 6.23 17.90
C TRP A 534 10.36 6.69 16.63
N VAL A 535 9.58 7.78 16.71
CA VAL A 535 8.94 8.39 15.53
C VAL A 535 10.01 8.85 14.54
N PHE A 536 11.06 9.51 15.02
CA PHE A 536 12.17 9.96 14.20
C PHE A 536 12.88 8.79 13.50
N LYS A 537 13.13 7.67 14.21
CA LYS A 537 13.69 6.44 13.64
C LYS A 537 12.84 5.94 12.46
N ASN A 538 11.53 5.84 12.61
CA ASN A 538 10.65 5.35 11.54
C ASN A 538 10.62 6.30 10.33
N ILE A 539 10.60 7.62 10.59
CA ILE A 539 10.69 8.62 9.51
C ILE A 539 12.02 8.47 8.77
N MET A 540 13.13 8.31 9.48
CA MET A 540 14.45 8.11 8.87
C MET A 540 14.50 6.84 8.02
N LEU A 541 13.96 5.72 8.50
CA LEU A 541 13.86 4.48 7.71
C LEU A 541 13.02 4.67 6.44
N PHE A 542 11.90 5.39 6.55
CA PHE A 542 11.04 5.69 5.41
C PHE A 542 11.71 6.60 4.38
N VAL A 543 12.43 7.63 4.84
CA VAL A 543 13.24 8.51 3.98
C VAL A 543 14.35 7.72 3.28
N LEU A 544 15.07 6.87 4.01
CA LEU A 544 16.12 6.02 3.42
C LEU A 544 15.55 5.08 2.37
N LEU A 545 14.37 4.48 2.62
CA LEU A 545 13.70 3.65 1.63
C LEU A 545 13.37 4.46 0.38
N SER A 546 12.75 5.63 0.56
CA SER A 546 12.37 6.51 -0.56
C SER A 546 13.59 6.90 -1.40
N VAL A 547 14.70 7.26 -0.77
CA VAL A 547 15.96 7.61 -1.45
C VAL A 547 16.54 6.43 -2.23
N GLU A 548 16.56 5.23 -1.66
CA GLU A 548 17.07 4.05 -2.37
C GLU A 548 16.11 3.61 -3.50
N SER A 549 14.79 3.76 -3.33
CA SER A 549 13.81 3.56 -4.39
C SER A 549 14.02 4.55 -5.54
N GLU A 550 14.19 5.84 -5.26
CA GLU A 550 14.50 6.86 -6.28
C GLU A 550 15.79 6.53 -7.04
N ARG A 551 16.83 6.07 -6.35
CA ARG A 551 18.09 5.64 -6.99
C ARG A 551 17.88 4.46 -7.92
N LEU A 552 17.04 3.50 -7.53
CA LEU A 552 16.69 2.37 -8.37
C LEU A 552 15.92 2.83 -9.62
N TYR A 553 14.91 3.69 -9.44
CA TYR A 553 14.16 4.26 -10.56
C TYR A 553 15.05 5.06 -11.51
N ALA A 554 15.94 5.90 -10.99
CA ALA A 554 16.90 6.65 -11.80
C ALA A 554 17.84 5.72 -12.58
N ALA A 555 18.30 4.63 -11.96
CA ALA A 555 19.13 3.64 -12.65
C ALA A 555 18.33 2.88 -13.73
N MET A 556 17.05 2.58 -13.50
CA MET A 556 16.17 2.01 -14.53
C MET A 556 15.92 2.98 -15.69
N GLU A 557 15.69 4.26 -15.41
CA GLU A 557 15.56 5.29 -16.43
C GLU A 557 16.86 5.45 -17.24
N GLU A 558 18.02 5.37 -16.60
CA GLU A 558 19.32 5.38 -17.28
C GLU A 558 19.50 4.16 -18.20
N VAL A 559 19.03 2.98 -17.78
CA VAL A 559 18.96 1.80 -18.65
C VAL A 559 18.04 2.05 -19.84
N GLN A 560 16.83 2.56 -19.61
CA GLN A 560 15.87 2.82 -20.69
C GLN A 560 16.39 3.82 -21.71
N THR A 561 17.00 4.92 -21.25
CA THR A 561 17.61 5.93 -22.11
C THR A 561 18.79 5.36 -22.90
N THR A 562 19.64 4.56 -22.25
CA THR A 562 20.76 3.87 -22.92
C THR A 562 20.25 2.89 -24.00
N CYS A 563 19.22 2.10 -23.70
CA CYS A 563 18.58 1.21 -24.67
C CYS A 563 17.95 1.98 -25.85
N LYS A 564 17.30 3.13 -25.58
CA LYS A 564 16.75 4.01 -26.64
C LYS A 564 17.86 4.55 -27.54
N LEU A 565 18.97 5.02 -26.97
CA LEU A 565 20.13 5.50 -27.72
C LEU A 565 20.72 4.40 -28.62
N LEU A 566 20.90 3.19 -28.08
CA LEU A 566 21.38 2.04 -28.83
C LEU A 566 20.45 1.69 -30.01
N THR A 567 19.14 1.71 -29.77
CA THR A 567 18.15 1.44 -30.82
C THR A 567 18.19 2.52 -31.91
N SER A 568 18.42 3.78 -31.53
CA SER A 568 18.51 4.90 -32.49
C SER A 568 19.79 4.90 -33.33
N TYR A 569 20.91 4.45 -32.75
CA TYR A 569 22.20 4.38 -33.45
C TYR A 569 22.14 3.40 -34.63
N ASN A 570 21.54 2.22 -34.42
CA ASN A 570 21.38 1.21 -35.46
C ASN A 570 20.50 1.67 -36.62
N GLN A 571 19.54 2.57 -36.39
CA GLN A 571 18.68 3.10 -37.46
C GLN A 571 19.38 4.11 -38.37
N CYS A 572 20.47 4.74 -37.94
CA CYS A 572 21.22 5.70 -38.77
C CYS A 572 22.24 5.04 -39.68
N SER A 573 22.81 3.89 -39.29
CA SER A 573 23.77 3.15 -40.14
C SER A 573 23.13 2.55 -41.39
N ASP A 574 21.84 2.23 -41.34
CA ASP A 574 21.11 1.56 -42.44
C ASP A 574 20.75 2.49 -43.61
N LYS A 575 21.00 3.80 -43.52
CA LYS A 575 20.71 4.74 -44.63
C LYS A 575 21.80 4.80 -45.69
N ASP A 576 23.02 4.31 -45.42
CA ASP A 576 24.17 4.47 -46.33
C ASP A 576 24.73 3.18 -46.95
N GLN A 577 24.21 1.98 -46.63
CA GLN A 577 24.66 0.75 -47.30
C GLN A 577 23.51 -0.22 -47.65
N ASN A 578 23.47 -0.62 -48.93
CA ASN A 578 22.72 -1.76 -49.44
C ASN A 578 22.97 -3.01 -48.59
N GLU A 579 21.93 -3.62 -48.01
CA GLU A 579 21.50 -5.00 -48.30
C GLU A 579 20.43 -5.50 -47.30
N VAL A 580 19.47 -6.24 -47.85
CA VAL A 580 18.17 -6.63 -47.28
C VAL A 580 18.26 -7.64 -46.12
N ILE A 581 19.45 -8.18 -45.80
CA ILE A 581 19.63 -9.33 -44.89
C ILE A 581 19.81 -8.91 -43.41
N HIS A 582 20.24 -7.67 -43.13
CA HIS A 582 20.41 -7.20 -41.73
C HIS A 582 19.10 -6.75 -41.04
N LYS A 583 18.05 -6.48 -41.81
CA LYS A 583 16.77 -5.97 -41.29
C LYS A 583 16.01 -6.96 -40.40
N GLU A 584 16.14 -8.27 -40.65
CA GLU A 584 15.35 -9.28 -39.94
C GLU A 584 15.86 -9.56 -38.52
N LYS A 585 17.17 -9.42 -38.26
CA LYS A 585 17.74 -9.64 -36.91
C LYS A 585 17.57 -8.43 -35.97
N CYS A 586 17.61 -7.21 -36.48
CA CYS A 586 17.40 -6.00 -35.66
C CYS A 586 15.96 -5.86 -35.15
N VAL A 587 14.97 -6.32 -35.91
CA VAL A 587 13.55 -6.29 -35.50
C VAL A 587 13.29 -7.20 -34.29
N THR A 588 13.97 -8.35 -34.21
CA THR A 588 13.79 -9.31 -33.12
C THR A 588 14.33 -8.80 -31.78
N ILE A 589 15.50 -8.14 -31.79
CA ILE A 589 16.11 -7.56 -30.59
C ILE A 589 15.31 -6.34 -30.12
N GLY A 590 14.92 -5.45 -31.05
CA GLY A 590 14.04 -4.32 -30.74
C GLY A 590 12.69 -4.76 -30.17
N GLY A 591 12.10 -5.83 -30.71
CA GLY A 591 10.86 -6.43 -30.22
C GLY A 591 10.97 -7.00 -28.80
N VAL A 592 12.06 -7.70 -28.47
CA VAL A 592 12.30 -8.24 -27.11
C VAL A 592 12.49 -7.11 -26.10
N ILE A 593 13.20 -6.03 -26.46
CA ILE A 593 13.42 -4.87 -25.57
C ILE A 593 12.12 -4.08 -25.35
N LEU A 594 11.31 -3.88 -26.39
CA LEU A 594 10.00 -3.21 -26.29
C LEU A 594 9.00 -4.04 -25.46
N HIS A 595 8.98 -5.36 -25.65
CA HIS A 595 8.07 -6.25 -24.93
C HIS A 595 8.45 -6.44 -23.45
N LEU A 596 9.76 -6.35 -23.11
CA LEU A 596 10.21 -6.30 -21.73
C LEU A 596 9.85 -4.96 -21.07
N ASN A 597 10.01 -3.83 -21.76
CA ASN A 597 9.65 -2.52 -21.19
C ASN A 597 8.14 -2.35 -20.94
N TYR A 598 7.26 -2.88 -21.79
CA TYR A 598 5.81 -2.73 -21.64
C TYR A 598 5.21 -3.56 -20.49
N ARG A 599 5.93 -4.54 -19.95
CA ARG A 599 5.44 -5.41 -18.86
C ARG A 599 5.77 -4.89 -17.47
N TYR A 600 6.75 -3.98 -17.36
CA TYR A 600 7.29 -3.46 -16.10
C TYR A 600 7.12 -1.93 -15.94
N ILE A 601 6.32 -1.32 -16.84
CA ILE A 601 5.69 0.00 -16.68
C ILE A 601 4.23 -0.27 -16.34
#